data_AF-A0A519KCW6-F1
#
_entry.id   AF-A0A519KCW6-F1
#
_cell.length_a   1.000
_cell.length_b   1.000
_cell.length_c   1.000
_cell.angle_alpha   90.00
_cell.angle_beta   90.00
_cell.angle_gamma   90.00
#
_symmetry.space_group_name_H-M   'P 1'
#
loop_
_entity.id
_entity.type
_entity.pdbx_description
1 polymer ?
#
loop_
_entity_poly.entity_id
_entity_poly.type
_entity_poly.pdbx_seq_one_letter_code
_entity_poly.pdbx_strand_id
1 'polypeptide(L)'
;MERTTKLLYIVSGKAFMTFGLLIMCLFFSVGTKAQETSLAVIANVSGAPAEMKQSQLKAVLMGETQRWKNGKRILIALMKTNTPIGKTTSSRIYDMSGEELNKYWLSLVFQGKAQAPVFFTSVSELQNYVAQNPGAIGVIDKPFTSGEIRSLEIDGKPVF
;
A
#
# COMPACT_ATOMS: atom_id res chain seq x y z
N MET A 1 -62.92 22.83 35.00
CA MET A 1 -61.57 22.90 35.61
C MET A 1 -60.73 21.69 35.19
N GLU A 2 -60.72 21.33 33.89
CA GLU A 2 -60.27 20.00 33.42
C GLU A 2 -59.41 20.02 32.14
N ARG A 3 -59.15 21.21 31.59
CA ARG A 3 -58.37 21.37 30.33
C ARG A 3 -56.86 21.46 30.54
N THR A 4 -56.40 21.76 31.75
CA THR A 4 -54.98 22.02 32.05
C THR A 4 -54.15 20.74 32.30
N THR A 5 -54.79 19.63 32.68
CA THR A 5 -54.08 18.38 33.02
C THR A 5 -53.65 17.55 31.80
N LYS A 6 -54.36 17.68 30.67
CA LYS A 6 -54.04 16.92 29.43
C LYS A 6 -52.82 17.44 28.68
N LEU A 7 -52.46 18.72 28.81
CA LEU A 7 -51.31 19.29 28.09
C LEU A 7 -49.96 18.87 28.71
N LEU A 8 -49.91 18.60 30.02
CA LEU A 8 -48.67 18.25 30.71
C LEU A 8 -48.16 16.83 30.37
N TYR A 9 -49.07 15.92 29.98
CA TYR A 9 -48.75 14.52 29.66
C TYR A 9 -48.24 14.31 28.23
N ILE A 10 -48.55 15.22 27.31
CA ILE A 10 -48.15 15.08 25.89
C ILE A 10 -46.69 15.53 25.68
N VAL A 11 -46.20 16.46 26.50
CA VAL A 11 -44.83 17.00 26.41
C VAL A 11 -43.79 16.03 26.98
N SER A 12 -44.17 15.17 27.94
CA SER A 12 -43.27 14.23 28.62
C SER A 12 -43.01 12.93 27.83
N GLY A 13 -43.93 12.51 26.96
CA GLY A 13 -43.77 11.28 26.16
C GLY A 13 -42.96 11.45 24.85
N LYS A 14 -43.07 12.60 24.20
CA LYS A 14 -42.40 12.86 22.90
C LYS A 14 -40.92 13.21 23.06
N ALA A 15 -40.57 13.99 24.09
CA ALA A 15 -39.18 14.38 24.36
C ALA A 15 -38.31 13.19 24.78
N PHE A 16 -38.86 12.22 25.53
CA PHE A 16 -38.15 11.01 25.92
C PHE A 16 -37.88 10.07 24.72
N MET A 17 -38.83 9.99 23.79
CA MET A 17 -38.75 9.14 22.59
C MET A 17 -37.80 9.70 21.52
N THR A 18 -37.70 11.02 21.37
CA THR A 18 -36.75 11.67 20.44
C THR A 18 -35.32 11.72 20.97
N PHE A 19 -35.13 11.78 22.29
CA PHE A 19 -33.80 11.79 22.90
C PHE A 19 -33.13 10.39 22.86
N GLY A 20 -33.91 9.31 22.98
CA GLY A 20 -33.42 7.94 22.80
C GLY A 20 -33.00 7.60 21.36
N LEU A 21 -33.68 8.18 20.36
CA LEU A 21 -33.39 7.95 18.94
C LEU A 21 -32.07 8.60 18.49
N LEU A 22 -31.68 9.73 19.11
CA LEU A 22 -30.46 10.48 18.78
C LEU A 22 -29.20 9.88 19.44
N ILE A 23 -29.36 9.19 20.57
CA ILE A 23 -28.28 8.45 21.25
C ILE A 23 -28.00 7.09 20.58
N MET A 24 -28.99 6.47 19.94
CA MET A 24 -28.82 5.20 19.23
C MET A 24 -27.99 5.32 17.94
N CYS A 25 -28.00 6.49 17.28
CA CYS A 25 -27.16 6.75 16.10
C CYS A 25 -25.68 6.99 16.43
N LEU A 26 -25.33 7.32 17.68
CA LEU A 26 -23.94 7.58 18.10
C LEU A 26 -23.12 6.30 18.37
N PHE A 27 -23.77 5.13 18.42
CA PHE A 27 -23.09 3.85 18.64
C PHE A 27 -22.84 3.04 17.36
N PHE A 28 -23.30 3.49 16.20
CA PHE A 28 -22.99 2.88 14.91
C PHE A 28 -21.71 3.47 14.30
N SER A 29 -20.64 3.55 15.08
CA SER A 29 -19.29 3.70 14.54
C SER A 29 -18.91 2.37 13.91
N VAL A 30 -19.32 2.18 12.65
CA VAL A 30 -18.85 1.07 11.82
C VAL A 30 -17.35 1.27 11.67
N GLY A 31 -16.57 0.57 12.49
CA GLY A 31 -15.13 0.49 12.34
C GLY A 31 -14.84 -0.14 10.99
N THR A 32 -14.48 0.67 10.00
CA THR A 32 -13.94 0.18 8.73
C THR A 32 -12.64 -0.55 9.06
N LYS A 33 -12.69 -1.88 9.09
CA LYS A 33 -11.50 -2.72 9.10
C LYS A 33 -10.71 -2.32 7.84
N ALA A 34 -9.56 -1.69 8.01
CA ALA A 34 -8.63 -1.46 6.92
C ALA A 34 -8.31 -2.84 6.34
N GLN A 35 -8.68 -3.07 5.09
CA GLN A 35 -8.35 -4.30 4.39
C GLN A 35 -6.83 -4.35 4.25
N GLU A 36 -6.17 -5.25 5.00
CA GLU A 36 -4.74 -5.47 4.86
C GLU A 36 -4.46 -5.87 3.42
N THR A 37 -3.81 -4.98 2.69
CA THR A 37 -3.32 -5.29 1.35
C THR A 37 -2.08 -6.15 1.52
N SER A 38 -2.16 -7.40 1.09
CA SER A 38 -0.99 -8.26 0.98
C SER A 38 0.01 -7.69 -0.03
N LEU A 39 1.31 -7.87 0.19
CA LEU A 39 2.32 -7.49 -0.78
C LEU A 39 3.01 -8.74 -1.36
N ALA A 40 3.25 -8.71 -2.66
CA ALA A 40 4.09 -9.66 -3.37
C ALA A 40 5.12 -8.91 -4.19
N VAL A 41 6.30 -9.51 -4.35
CA VAL A 41 7.39 -8.93 -5.15
C VAL A 41 7.49 -9.70 -6.44
N ILE A 42 7.57 -8.98 -7.55
CA ILE A 42 7.86 -9.55 -8.87
C ILE A 42 9.13 -8.93 -9.42
N ALA A 43 9.83 -9.67 -10.27
CA ALA A 43 10.98 -9.15 -10.98
C ALA A 43 11.10 -9.76 -12.36
N ASN A 44 11.86 -9.09 -13.22
CA ASN A 44 12.25 -9.65 -14.49
C ASN A 44 13.15 -10.88 -14.23
N VAL A 45 12.93 -11.96 -14.98
CA VAL A 45 13.72 -13.21 -14.87
C VAL A 45 15.21 -12.98 -15.11
N SER A 46 15.57 -11.96 -15.89
CA SER A 46 16.92 -11.55 -16.21
C SER A 46 17.43 -10.49 -15.24
N GLY A 47 17.85 -10.88 -14.04
CA GLY A 47 18.34 -9.93 -13.03
C GLY A 47 18.28 -10.46 -11.61
N ALA A 48 17.09 -10.37 -11.03
CA ALA A 48 16.83 -10.67 -9.64
C ALA A 48 16.90 -12.18 -9.33
N PRO A 49 17.27 -12.56 -8.09
CA PRO A 49 17.18 -13.95 -7.64
C PRO A 49 15.72 -14.42 -7.55
N ALA A 50 15.51 -15.72 -7.35
CA ALA A 50 14.18 -16.28 -7.08
C ALA A 50 13.71 -16.00 -5.64
N GLU A 51 14.65 -15.88 -4.71
CA GLU A 51 14.41 -15.64 -3.30
C GLU A 51 15.36 -14.57 -2.75
N MET A 52 14.92 -13.81 -1.75
CA MET A 52 15.78 -12.89 -1.01
C MET A 52 15.23 -12.61 0.40
N LYS A 53 16.08 -12.05 1.27
CA LYS A 53 15.65 -11.65 2.61
C LYS A 53 14.91 -10.31 2.61
N GLN A 54 14.04 -10.07 3.58
CA GLN A 54 13.35 -8.77 3.72
C GLN A 54 14.34 -7.60 3.81
N SER A 55 15.48 -7.77 4.49
CA SER A 55 16.53 -6.74 4.58
C SER A 55 17.16 -6.42 3.22
N GLN A 56 17.36 -7.43 2.38
CA GLN A 56 17.90 -7.24 1.03
C GLN A 56 16.88 -6.57 0.12
N LEU A 57 15.61 -6.95 0.23
CA LEU A 57 14.52 -6.28 -0.48
C LEU A 57 14.47 -4.79 -0.11
N LYS A 58 14.53 -4.48 1.20
CA LYS A 58 14.54 -3.10 1.69
C LYS A 58 15.74 -2.32 1.14
N ALA A 59 16.95 -2.87 1.17
CA ALA A 59 18.14 -2.23 0.61
C ALA A 59 18.03 -1.95 -0.90
N VAL A 60 17.46 -2.88 -1.66
CA VAL A 60 17.16 -2.69 -3.08
C VAL A 60 16.13 -1.58 -3.28
N LEU A 61 15.01 -1.64 -2.56
CA LEU A 61 13.92 -0.68 -2.68
C LEU A 61 14.26 0.70 -2.09
N MET A 62 15.27 0.82 -1.24
CA MET A 62 15.85 2.09 -0.78
C MET A 62 16.89 2.66 -1.76
N GLY A 63 17.23 1.93 -2.84
CA GLY A 63 18.23 2.38 -3.81
C GLY A 63 19.68 2.26 -3.32
N GLU A 64 19.91 1.56 -2.21
CA GLU A 64 21.24 1.27 -1.65
C GLU A 64 21.97 0.21 -2.50
N THR A 65 21.21 -0.76 -3.01
CA THR A 65 21.69 -1.72 -4.00
C THR A 65 21.17 -1.33 -5.38
N GLN A 66 22.08 -1.13 -6.34
CA GLN A 66 21.75 -0.59 -7.67
C GLN A 66 22.04 -1.55 -8.81
N ARG A 67 22.70 -2.66 -8.52
CA ARG A 67 23.01 -3.70 -9.48
C ARG A 67 22.75 -5.07 -8.87
N TRP A 68 22.21 -5.95 -9.70
CA TRP A 68 22.12 -7.37 -9.39
C TRP A 68 23.50 -8.03 -9.46
N LYS A 69 23.63 -9.23 -8.89
CA LYS A 69 24.88 -10.01 -8.91
C LYS A 69 25.42 -10.28 -10.32
N ASN A 70 24.53 -10.35 -11.32
CA ASN A 70 24.89 -10.51 -12.73
C ASN A 70 25.28 -9.18 -13.43
N GLY A 71 25.42 -8.08 -12.68
CA GLY A 71 25.81 -6.77 -13.19
C GLY A 71 24.69 -5.92 -13.78
N LYS A 72 23.48 -6.47 -13.99
CA LYS A 72 22.34 -5.69 -14.51
C LYS A 72 21.93 -4.61 -13.52
N ARG A 73 21.58 -3.42 -14.05
CA ARG A 73 21.05 -2.33 -13.24
C ARG A 73 19.68 -2.72 -12.68
N ILE A 74 19.41 -2.30 -11.45
CA ILE A 74 18.11 -2.45 -10.82
C ILE A 74 17.21 -1.32 -11.27
N LEU A 75 16.03 -1.67 -11.78
CA LEU A 75 14.99 -0.72 -12.17
C LEU A 75 13.79 -0.94 -11.26
N ILE A 76 13.42 0.06 -10.46
CA ILE A 76 12.39 -0.10 -9.44
C ILE A 76 11.05 0.39 -9.99
N ALA A 77 10.02 -0.44 -9.88
CA ALA A 77 8.66 -0.16 -10.30
C ALA A 77 7.72 -0.21 -9.09
N LEU A 78 7.05 0.90 -8.77
CA LEU A 78 6.18 1.02 -7.60
C LEU A 78 4.78 1.45 -8.00
N MET A 79 3.77 1.06 -7.22
CA MET A 79 2.44 1.66 -7.33
C MET A 79 2.45 3.04 -6.67
N LYS A 80 1.73 4.02 -7.23
CA LYS A 80 1.60 5.36 -6.65
C LYS A 80 1.07 5.27 -5.22
N THR A 81 1.58 6.12 -4.35
CA THR A 81 1.27 6.14 -2.91
C THR A 81 -0.16 6.59 -2.58
N ASN A 82 -0.97 6.95 -3.57
CA ASN A 82 -2.41 7.15 -3.43
C ASN A 82 -3.24 5.86 -3.65
N THR A 83 -2.63 4.79 -4.19
CA THR A 83 -3.24 3.46 -4.34
C THR A 83 -3.10 2.63 -3.06
N PRO A 84 -3.95 1.62 -2.81
CA PRO A 84 -3.81 0.73 -1.66
C PRO A 84 -2.43 0.04 -1.59
N ILE A 85 -1.96 -0.52 -2.71
CA ILE A 85 -0.65 -1.18 -2.81
C ILE A 85 0.47 -0.21 -2.51
N GLY A 86 0.45 0.99 -3.09
CA GLY A 86 1.48 2.00 -2.89
C GLY A 86 1.54 2.51 -1.44
N LYS A 87 0.38 2.71 -0.79
CA LYS A 87 0.30 3.09 0.64
C LYS A 87 0.89 2.01 1.53
N THR A 88 0.50 0.76 1.30
CA THR A 88 1.01 -0.37 2.07
C THR A 88 2.50 -0.61 1.82
N THR A 89 2.95 -0.42 0.58
CA THR A 89 4.37 -0.51 0.23
C THR A 89 5.19 0.54 0.97
N SER A 90 4.76 1.81 0.94
CA SER A 90 5.49 2.88 1.65
C SER A 90 5.53 2.62 3.15
N SER A 91 4.41 2.23 3.76
CA SER A 91 4.37 2.02 5.21
C SER A 91 5.12 0.77 5.66
N ARG A 92 4.96 -0.37 4.97
CA ARG A 92 5.49 -1.66 5.46
C ARG A 92 6.92 -1.97 5.04
N ILE A 93 7.39 -1.43 3.91
CA ILE A 93 8.74 -1.68 3.42
C ILE A 93 9.68 -0.53 3.80
N TYR A 94 9.21 0.71 3.60
CA TYR A 94 10.03 1.90 3.82
C TYR A 94 9.89 2.45 5.24
N ASP A 95 8.86 2.07 5.99
CA ASP A 95 8.48 2.70 7.26
C ASP A 95 8.22 4.21 7.08
N MET A 96 7.65 4.59 5.93
CA MET A 96 7.41 5.97 5.50
C MET A 96 5.97 6.19 5.04
N SER A 97 5.44 7.38 5.29
CA SER A 97 4.27 7.87 4.56
C SER A 97 4.60 8.02 3.07
N GLY A 98 3.55 8.08 2.24
CA GLY A 98 3.72 8.27 0.81
C GLY A 98 4.44 9.58 0.45
N GLU A 99 4.29 10.62 1.27
CA GLU A 99 4.94 11.91 1.06
C GLU A 99 6.42 11.87 1.46
N GLU A 100 6.75 11.19 2.56
CA GLU A 100 8.13 10.95 2.97
C GLU A 100 8.88 10.10 1.94
N LEU A 101 8.25 9.06 1.39
CA LEU A 101 8.83 8.25 0.33
C LEU A 101 9.17 9.09 -0.92
N ASN A 102 8.26 9.99 -1.32
CA ASN A 102 8.50 10.90 -2.44
C ASN A 102 9.67 11.84 -2.15
N LYS A 103 9.72 12.44 -0.95
CA LYS A 103 10.82 13.32 -0.53
C LYS A 103 12.16 12.58 -0.46
N TYR A 104 12.15 11.34 0.04
CA TYR A 104 13.32 10.47 0.10
C TYR A 104 13.92 10.24 -1.28
N TRP A 105 13.11 9.78 -2.23
CA TRP A 105 13.57 9.52 -3.60
C TRP A 105 14.00 10.78 -4.33
N LEU A 106 13.26 11.88 -4.16
CA LEU A 106 13.65 13.18 -4.72
C LEU A 106 15.04 13.61 -4.24
N SER A 107 15.33 13.43 -2.94
CA SER A 107 16.63 13.73 -2.36
C SER A 107 17.75 12.85 -2.93
N LEU A 108 17.54 11.54 -3.08
CA LEU A 108 18.52 10.64 -3.69
C LEU A 108 18.85 11.02 -5.13
N VAL A 109 17.84 11.38 -5.91
CA VAL A 109 18.00 11.78 -7.32
C VAL A 109 18.74 13.10 -7.43
N PHE A 110 18.38 14.11 -6.64
CA PHE A 110 19.08 15.40 -6.62
C PHE A 110 20.55 15.27 -6.23
N GLN A 111 20.87 14.34 -5.33
CA GLN A 111 22.25 14.04 -4.95
C GLN A 111 23.00 13.20 -5.99
N GLY A 112 22.34 12.77 -7.07
CA GLY A 112 22.91 11.84 -8.07
C GLY A 112 23.21 10.45 -7.50
N LYS A 113 22.64 10.11 -6.33
CA LYS A 113 22.94 8.87 -5.62
C LYS A 113 22.21 7.68 -6.22
N ALA A 114 20.99 7.83 -6.72
CA ALA A 114 20.20 6.73 -7.26
C ALA A 114 19.25 7.19 -8.37
N GLN A 115 18.81 6.24 -9.21
CA GLN A 115 17.76 6.45 -10.19
C GLN A 115 16.38 6.30 -9.53
N ALA A 116 15.46 7.22 -9.82
CA ALA A 116 14.11 7.19 -9.26
C ALA A 116 13.34 5.93 -9.69
N PRO A 117 12.43 5.41 -8.83
CA PRO A 117 11.43 4.45 -9.24
C PRO A 117 10.49 5.01 -10.30
N VAL A 118 9.98 4.12 -11.14
CA VAL A 118 8.85 4.44 -12.02
C VAL A 118 7.56 4.13 -11.26
N PHE A 119 6.66 5.10 -11.18
CA PHE A 119 5.40 4.98 -10.43
C PHE A 119 4.21 4.72 -11.34
N PHE A 120 3.41 3.72 -11.01
CA PHE A 120 2.27 3.24 -11.79
C PHE A 120 0.95 3.40 -11.04
N THR A 121 -0.16 3.54 -11.77
CA THR A 121 -1.52 3.50 -11.20
C THR A 121 -2.22 2.18 -11.46
N SER A 122 -1.72 1.36 -12.40
CA SER A 122 -2.24 0.02 -12.69
C SER A 122 -1.19 -1.06 -12.44
N VAL A 123 -1.62 -2.17 -11.84
CA VAL A 123 -0.80 -3.38 -11.67
C VAL A 123 -0.39 -3.94 -13.04
N SER A 124 -1.26 -3.88 -14.05
CA SER A 124 -0.94 -4.39 -15.39
C SER A 124 0.17 -3.58 -16.08
N GLU A 125 0.19 -2.26 -15.90
CA GLU A 125 1.25 -1.41 -16.44
C GLU A 125 2.59 -1.68 -15.74
N LEU A 126 2.56 -1.86 -14.41
CA LEU A 126 3.73 -2.24 -13.63
C LEU A 126 4.28 -3.60 -14.08
N GLN A 127 3.40 -4.61 -14.25
CA GLN A 127 3.79 -5.93 -14.76
C GLN A 127 4.41 -5.84 -16.15
N ASN A 128 3.79 -5.09 -17.07
CA ASN A 128 4.32 -4.88 -18.42
C ASN A 128 5.70 -4.21 -18.38
N TYR A 129 5.90 -3.22 -17.52
CA TYR A 129 7.20 -2.60 -17.33
C TYR A 129 8.23 -3.62 -16.83
N VAL A 130 7.89 -4.42 -15.82
CA VAL A 130 8.80 -5.46 -15.30
C VAL A 130 9.14 -6.50 -16.38
N ALA A 131 8.17 -6.95 -17.18
CA ALA A 131 8.42 -7.88 -18.29
C ALA A 131 9.38 -7.32 -19.34
N GLN A 132 9.24 -6.05 -19.71
CA GLN A 132 10.00 -5.44 -20.81
C GLN A 132 11.39 -4.94 -20.41
N ASN A 133 11.68 -4.85 -19.11
CA ASN A 133 12.90 -4.22 -18.61
C ASN A 133 13.76 -5.23 -17.82
N PRO A 134 14.82 -5.79 -18.43
CA PRO A 134 15.75 -6.66 -17.73
C PRO A 134 16.36 -5.97 -16.50
N GLY A 135 16.34 -6.66 -15.37
CA GLY A 135 16.76 -6.12 -14.08
C GLY A 135 15.69 -5.34 -13.31
N ALA A 136 14.47 -5.23 -13.83
CA ALA A 136 13.37 -4.60 -13.11
C ALA A 136 12.86 -5.45 -11.93
N ILE A 137 12.41 -4.76 -10.88
CA ILE A 137 11.73 -5.30 -9.70
C ILE A 137 10.53 -4.40 -9.38
N GLY A 138 9.42 -4.99 -8.93
CA GLY A 138 8.26 -4.25 -8.50
C GLY A 138 7.44 -4.93 -7.42
N VAL A 139 6.59 -4.14 -6.79
CA VAL A 139 5.72 -4.56 -5.68
C VAL A 139 4.26 -4.49 -6.11
N ILE A 140 3.54 -5.60 -5.95
CA ILE A 140 2.12 -5.75 -6.30
C ILE A 140 1.36 -6.43 -5.15
N ASP A 141 0.06 -6.68 -5.35
CA ASP A 141 -0.85 -7.23 -4.33
C ASP A 141 -0.82 -8.76 -4.19
N LYS A 142 -0.39 -9.45 -5.25
CA LYS A 142 -0.41 -10.92 -5.34
C LYS A 142 0.74 -11.46 -6.19
N PRO A 143 1.22 -12.69 -5.93
CA PRO A 143 2.25 -13.32 -6.75
C PRO A 143 1.83 -13.37 -8.21
N PHE A 144 2.76 -13.11 -9.12
CA PHE A 144 2.53 -13.22 -10.55
C PHE A 144 3.78 -13.76 -11.23
N THR A 145 3.60 -14.66 -12.19
CA THR A 145 4.70 -15.26 -12.95
C THR A 145 4.25 -15.44 -14.39
N SER A 146 5.14 -15.13 -15.32
CA SER A 146 4.97 -15.26 -16.77
C SER A 146 6.34 -15.50 -17.41
N GLY A 147 6.44 -15.62 -18.74
CA GLY A 147 7.73 -15.89 -19.41
C GLY A 147 8.89 -14.99 -18.96
N GLU A 148 8.65 -13.67 -18.90
CA GLU A 148 9.67 -12.68 -18.51
C GLU A 148 9.63 -12.26 -17.04
N ILE A 149 8.62 -12.68 -16.27
CA ILE A 149 8.41 -12.23 -14.88
C ILE A 149 8.44 -13.43 -13.94
N ARG A 150 9.19 -13.32 -12.85
CA ARG A 150 9.12 -14.25 -11.71
C ARG A 150 8.54 -13.56 -10.48
N SER A 151 7.80 -14.32 -9.69
CA SER A 151 7.50 -13.93 -8.30
C SER A 151 8.72 -14.22 -7.43
N LEU A 152 9.03 -13.33 -6.50
CA LEU A 152 10.11 -13.48 -5.53
C LEU A 152 9.56 -13.96 -4.20
N GLU A 153 10.24 -14.93 -3.60
CA GLU A 153 10.00 -15.32 -2.22
C GLU A 153 10.82 -14.44 -1.28
N ILE A 154 10.14 -13.81 -0.33
CA ILE A 154 10.77 -12.95 0.67
C ILE A 154 10.74 -13.68 2.02
N ASP A 155 11.91 -14.00 2.54
CA ASP A 155 12.08 -14.85 3.73
C ASP A 155 11.28 -16.18 3.62
N GLY A 156 11.27 -16.78 2.43
CA GLY A 156 10.56 -18.04 2.12
C GLY A 156 9.05 -17.90 1.98
N LYS A 157 8.51 -16.67 1.87
CA LYS A 157 7.08 -16.41 1.66
C LYS A 157 6.86 -15.68 0.33
N PRO A 158 5.92 -16.13 -0.52
CA PRO A 158 5.59 -15.44 -1.77
C PRO A 158 4.79 -14.15 -1.55
N VAL A 159 4.22 -14.00 -0.36
CA VAL A 159 3.36 -12.88 0.05
C VAL A 159 3.69 -12.54 1.50
N PHE A 160 3.76 -11.25 1.82
CA PHE A 160 3.98 -10.77 3.18
C PHE A 160 3.13 -9.56 3.51
#